data_AF-Q0ZKY2-F1
#
_entry.id   AF-Q0ZKY2-F1
#
_cell.length_a   1.000
_cell.length_b   1.000
_cell.length_c   1.000
_cell.angle_alpha   90.00
_cell.angle_beta   90.00
_cell.angle_gamma   90.00
#
_symmetry.space_group_name_H-M   'P 1'
#
loop_
_entity.id
_entity.type
_entity.pdbx_description
1 polymer ?
#
loop_
_entity_poly.entity_id
_entity_poly.type
_entity_poly.pdbx_seq_one_letter_code
_entity_poly.pdbx_strand_id
1 'polypeptide(L)'
;MVVVTLSMFAIPALGRLGASFARAKTPAELQAEFAHLAPEGDVASGRVVIIGFGRVGALVGEMLKRHDIPFVAIDDAVELVASRRDEGVDIYWGSATRRELLLACGVAQARALVVTVPNPGAAEEIVRLAHEARADMTIVARARDAGHATRLYEAGASDAIPETIEASLQLAETVLVDIGVPMGFVIASIHEKRDEYRELLKPKSEAARQRHVARAATRGRIMARRRLGSARNDAGATRTNPDIKGEEDGPG
;
A
#
# COMPACT_ATOMS: atom_id res chain seq x y z
N MET A 1 54.57 15.12 4.44
CA MET A 1 53.36 15.93 4.14
C MET A 1 52.90 15.76 2.70
N VAL A 2 53.77 15.84 1.67
CA VAL A 2 53.38 15.73 0.24
C VAL A 2 52.78 14.37 -0.16
N VAL A 3 53.26 13.25 0.40
CA VAL A 3 52.74 11.90 0.07
C VAL A 3 51.31 11.68 0.58
N VAL A 4 50.95 12.30 1.70
CA VAL A 4 49.61 12.20 2.30
C VAL A 4 48.60 13.03 1.52
N THR A 5 48.99 14.20 1.02
CA THR A 5 48.13 15.03 0.18
C THR A 5 47.88 14.41 -1.20
N LEU A 6 48.89 13.73 -1.77
CA LEU A 6 48.76 13.06 -3.06
C LEU A 6 47.81 11.86 -3.00
N SER A 7 47.87 11.09 -1.91
CA SER A 7 46.99 9.93 -1.69
C SER A 7 45.53 10.33 -1.44
N MET A 8 45.28 11.42 -0.70
CA MET A 8 43.92 11.94 -0.50
C MET A 8 43.27 12.47 -1.79
N PHE A 9 44.07 12.95 -2.76
CA PHE A 9 43.57 13.41 -4.06
C PHE A 9 43.35 12.25 -5.06
N ALA A 10 44.18 11.20 -4.97
CA ALA A 10 44.12 10.05 -5.87
C ALA A 10 42.90 9.15 -5.62
N ILE A 11 42.50 8.93 -4.36
CA ILE A 11 41.39 8.05 -3.99
C ILE A 11 40.03 8.49 -4.61
N PRO A 12 39.57 9.75 -4.50
CA PRO A 12 38.31 10.18 -5.11
C PRO A 12 38.37 10.23 -6.64
N ALA A 13 39.55 10.41 -7.25
CA ALA A 13 39.73 10.37 -8.70
C ALA A 13 39.61 8.94 -9.25
N LEU A 14 40.23 7.97 -8.58
CA LEU A 14 40.09 6.55 -8.91
C LEU A 14 38.65 6.05 -8.71
N GLY A 15 37.95 6.50 -7.66
CA GLY A 15 36.55 6.15 -7.43
C GLY A 15 35.62 6.61 -8.55
N ARG A 16 35.84 7.80 -9.13
CA ARG A 16 35.06 8.32 -10.26
C ARG A 16 35.34 7.57 -11.57
N LEU A 17 36.59 7.20 -11.84
CA LEU A 17 36.99 6.40 -13.00
C LEU A 17 36.49 4.95 -12.92
N GLY A 18 36.44 4.38 -11.71
CA GLY A 18 35.89 3.05 -11.46
C GLY A 18 34.37 2.98 -11.69
N ALA A 19 33.64 4.03 -11.31
CA ALA A 19 32.18 4.10 -11.50
C ALA A 19 31.76 4.09 -12.98
N SER A 20 32.58 4.64 -13.90
CA SER A 20 32.31 4.61 -15.34
C SER A 20 32.63 3.26 -16.01
N PHE A 21 33.36 2.37 -15.34
CA PHE A 21 33.64 1.00 -15.79
C PHE A 21 32.79 -0.07 -15.10
N ALA A 22 32.03 0.31 -14.06
CA ALA A 22 31.12 -0.61 -13.39
C ALA A 22 29.97 -0.97 -14.35
N ARG A 23 30.00 -2.21 -14.85
CA ARG A 23 28.89 -2.78 -15.61
C ARG A 23 27.65 -2.76 -14.73
N ALA A 24 26.57 -2.12 -15.20
CA ALA A 24 25.28 -2.22 -14.54
C ALA A 24 24.91 -3.71 -14.44
N LYS A 25 24.71 -4.21 -13.22
CA LYS A 25 24.30 -5.60 -12.97
C LYS A 25 22.98 -5.85 -13.69
N THR A 26 22.86 -7.01 -14.31
CA THR A 26 21.62 -7.42 -14.97
C THR A 26 20.53 -7.70 -13.94
N PRO A 27 19.24 -7.58 -14.30
CA PRO A 27 18.13 -7.94 -13.42
C PRO A 27 18.22 -9.36 -12.86
N ALA A 28 18.80 -10.30 -13.62
CA ALA A 28 19.01 -11.69 -13.19
C ALA A 28 20.12 -11.83 -12.14
N GLU A 29 21.21 -11.05 -12.24
CA GLU A 29 22.29 -11.05 -11.24
C GLU A 29 21.81 -10.43 -9.92
N LEU A 30 21.06 -9.32 -9.99
CA LEU A 30 20.37 -8.73 -8.83
C LEU A 30 19.40 -9.74 -8.20
N GLN A 31 18.69 -10.54 -9.03
CA GLN A 31 17.78 -11.58 -8.55
C GLN A 31 18.47 -12.60 -7.66
N ALA A 32 19.62 -13.10 -8.11
CA ALA A 32 20.38 -14.13 -7.42
C ALA A 32 21.02 -13.59 -6.14
N GLU A 33 21.50 -12.34 -6.16
CA GLU A 33 22.14 -11.70 -5.02
C GLU A 33 21.14 -11.38 -3.89
N PHE A 34 19.95 -10.90 -4.24
CA PHE A 34 18.93 -10.47 -3.29
C PHE A 34 17.77 -11.47 -3.13
N ALA A 35 17.96 -12.72 -3.56
CA ALA A 35 16.96 -13.78 -3.40
C ALA A 35 16.53 -13.97 -1.93
N HIS A 36 17.44 -13.75 -0.98
CA HIS A 36 17.16 -13.82 0.46
C HIS A 36 16.22 -12.70 0.98
N LEU A 37 15.99 -11.65 0.16
CA LEU A 37 15.03 -10.59 0.43
C LEU A 37 13.68 -10.85 -0.23
N ALA A 38 13.55 -11.91 -1.03
CA ALA A 38 12.28 -12.33 -1.61
C ALA A 38 11.39 -13.00 -0.54
N PRO A 39 10.07 -12.98 -0.70
CA PRO A 39 9.17 -13.60 0.26
C PRO A 39 9.27 -15.12 0.23
N GLU A 40 9.44 -15.72 1.41
CA GLU A 40 9.39 -17.16 1.62
C GLU A 40 8.00 -17.53 2.20
N GLY A 41 7.08 -18.00 1.34
CA GLY A 41 5.75 -18.46 1.75
C GLY A 41 4.63 -17.40 1.72
N ASP A 42 3.46 -17.73 2.29
CA ASP A 42 2.25 -16.88 2.30
C ASP A 42 2.38 -15.72 3.32
N VAL A 43 3.21 -14.74 2.98
CA VAL A 43 3.49 -13.56 3.82
C VAL A 43 2.33 -12.56 3.85
N ALA A 44 1.42 -12.59 2.87
CA ALA A 44 0.31 -11.64 2.74
C ALA A 44 -1.00 -12.12 3.36
N SER A 45 -1.10 -13.37 3.82
CA SER A 45 -2.33 -13.95 4.36
C SER A 45 -3.00 -13.06 5.41
N GLY A 46 -4.20 -12.56 5.11
CA GLY A 46 -4.97 -11.69 6.01
C GLY A 46 -4.40 -10.28 6.23
N ARG A 47 -3.28 -9.92 5.60
CA ARG A 47 -2.60 -8.63 5.71
C ARG A 47 -2.92 -7.73 4.52
N VAL A 48 -2.62 -6.43 4.65
CA VAL A 48 -2.62 -5.51 3.50
C VAL A 48 -1.29 -5.62 2.78
N VAL A 49 -1.30 -5.74 1.46
CA VAL A 49 -0.08 -5.71 0.65
C VAL A 49 0.11 -4.32 0.09
N ILE A 50 1.31 -3.75 0.24
CA ILE A 50 1.70 -2.47 -0.36
C ILE A 50 2.76 -2.74 -1.42
N ILE A 51 2.47 -2.38 -2.67
CA ILE A 51 3.42 -2.47 -3.78
C ILE A 51 3.94 -1.08 -4.12
N GLY A 52 5.25 -0.91 -4.01
CA GLY A 52 5.93 0.38 -3.96
C GLY A 52 5.88 0.94 -2.54
N PHE A 53 7.03 0.98 -1.87
CA PHE A 53 7.21 1.45 -0.50
C PHE A 53 8.09 2.71 -0.43
N GLY A 54 8.06 3.52 -1.48
CA GLY A 54 8.62 4.87 -1.48
C GLY A 54 7.79 5.85 -0.62
N ARG A 55 7.85 7.15 -0.93
CA ARG A 55 7.19 8.21 -0.12
C ARG A 55 5.71 7.95 0.18
N VAL A 56 4.92 7.61 -0.85
CA VAL A 56 3.47 7.39 -0.70
C VAL A 56 3.19 6.07 0.01
N GLY A 57 3.84 4.98 -0.40
CA GLY A 57 3.65 3.67 0.23
C GLY A 57 4.07 3.64 1.71
N ALA A 58 5.16 4.32 2.06
CA ALA A 58 5.60 4.44 3.45
C ALA A 58 4.58 5.18 4.33
N LEU A 59 4.00 6.28 3.84
CA LEU A 59 2.92 6.99 4.55
C LEU A 59 1.68 6.10 4.74
N VAL A 60 1.31 5.33 3.72
CA VAL A 60 0.21 4.34 3.86
C VAL A 60 0.56 3.30 4.93
N GLY A 61 1.78 2.76 4.92
CA GLY A 61 2.25 1.81 5.94
C GLY A 61 2.21 2.39 7.35
N GLU A 62 2.63 3.65 7.53
CA GLU A 62 2.54 4.36 8.81
C GLU A 62 1.09 4.46 9.29
N MET A 63 0.17 4.85 8.40
CA MET A 63 -1.25 4.94 8.75
C MET A 63 -1.86 3.57 9.10
N LEU A 64 -1.50 2.50 8.37
CA LEU A 64 -1.95 1.16 8.72
C LEU A 64 -1.43 0.71 10.08
N LYS A 65 -0.15 1.00 10.38
CA LYS A 65 0.46 0.73 11.68
C LYS A 65 -0.25 1.49 12.81
N ARG A 66 -0.60 2.77 12.60
CA ARG A 66 -1.36 3.59 13.56
C ARG A 66 -2.74 3.00 13.89
N HIS A 67 -3.31 2.19 13.01
CA HIS A 67 -4.60 1.52 13.18
C HIS A 67 -4.47 0.02 13.51
N ASP A 68 -3.30 -0.46 13.90
CA ASP A 68 -3.02 -1.87 14.22
C ASP A 68 -3.40 -2.83 13.08
N ILE A 69 -3.25 -2.39 11.83
CA ILE A 69 -3.51 -3.22 10.65
C ILE A 69 -2.18 -3.79 10.14
N PRO A 70 -2.00 -5.13 10.18
CA PRO A 70 -0.77 -5.74 9.70
C PRO A 70 -0.68 -5.60 8.17
N PHE A 71 0.52 -5.26 7.70
CA PHE A 71 0.82 -5.12 6.29
C PHE A 71 2.16 -5.75 5.93
N VAL A 72 2.34 -6.00 4.64
CA VAL A 72 3.61 -6.40 4.03
C VAL A 72 3.89 -5.47 2.85
N ALA A 73 5.15 -5.10 2.65
CA ALA A 73 5.56 -4.22 1.57
C ALA A 73 6.43 -4.97 0.54
N ILE A 74 6.34 -4.55 -0.72
CA ILE A 74 7.15 -5.05 -1.83
C ILE A 74 7.68 -3.84 -2.60
N ASP A 75 8.99 -3.80 -2.85
CA ASP A 75 9.62 -2.75 -3.65
C ASP A 75 10.73 -3.34 -4.55
N ASP A 76 11.07 -2.65 -5.63
CA ASP A 76 12.11 -3.06 -6.58
C ASP A 76 13.47 -2.39 -6.30
N ALA A 77 13.51 -1.36 -5.45
CA ALA A 77 14.74 -0.70 -5.02
C ALA A 77 15.37 -1.44 -3.82
N VAL A 78 16.48 -2.12 -4.06
CA VAL A 78 17.21 -2.92 -3.06
C VAL A 78 17.60 -2.09 -1.85
N GLU A 79 18.15 -0.90 -2.06
CA GLU A 79 18.64 -0.02 -1.00
C GLU A 79 17.50 0.43 -0.08
N LEU A 80 16.33 0.68 -0.66
CA LEU A 80 15.12 1.02 0.08
C LEU A 80 14.65 -0.17 0.92
N VAL A 81 14.62 -1.37 0.34
CA VAL A 81 14.21 -2.59 1.05
C VAL A 81 15.13 -2.86 2.24
N ALA A 82 16.45 -2.79 2.05
CA ALA A 82 17.43 -2.98 3.10
C ALA A 82 17.23 -1.97 4.24
N SER A 83 17.18 -0.68 3.92
CA SER A 83 17.00 0.39 4.90
C SER A 83 15.70 0.27 5.68
N ARG A 84 14.59 -0.11 5.03
CA ARG A 84 13.28 -0.24 5.69
C ARG A 84 13.18 -1.50 6.53
N ARG A 85 13.87 -2.57 6.14
CA ARG A 85 13.97 -3.78 6.96
C ARG A 85 14.73 -3.52 8.26
N ASP A 86 15.79 -2.71 8.22
CA ASP A 86 16.53 -2.27 9.43
C ASP A 86 15.64 -1.44 10.39
N GLU A 87 14.65 -0.72 9.85
CA GLU A 87 13.63 0.00 10.62
C GLU A 87 12.50 -0.92 11.16
N GLY A 88 12.58 -2.24 10.90
CA GLY A 88 11.61 -3.23 11.36
C GLY A 88 10.35 -3.34 10.49
N VAL A 89 10.39 -2.85 9.25
CA VAL A 89 9.28 -3.03 8.30
C VAL A 89 9.37 -4.43 7.67
N ASP A 90 8.23 -5.14 7.61
CA ASP A 90 8.11 -6.40 6.87
C ASP A 90 8.03 -6.09 5.36
N ILE A 91 9.21 -5.99 4.74
CA ILE A 91 9.40 -5.61 3.34
C ILE A 91 10.25 -6.63 2.58
N TYR A 92 9.87 -6.86 1.33
CA TYR A 92 10.51 -7.79 0.41
C TYR A 92 10.94 -7.11 -0.88
N TRP A 93 12.04 -7.60 -1.44
CA TRP A 93 12.54 -7.12 -2.71
C TRP A 93 12.01 -7.95 -3.88
N GLY A 94 11.48 -7.27 -4.91
CA GLY A 94 11.14 -7.91 -6.16
C GLY A 94 10.24 -7.09 -7.08
N SER A 95 10.29 -7.41 -8.37
CA SER A 95 9.43 -6.78 -9.35
C SER A 95 8.01 -7.37 -9.30
N ALA A 96 7.06 -6.55 -8.86
CA ALA A 96 5.66 -6.91 -8.72
C ALA A 96 4.88 -6.98 -10.04
N THR A 97 5.50 -6.64 -11.17
CA THR A 97 4.92 -6.90 -12.51
C THR A 97 4.98 -8.37 -12.90
N ARG A 98 5.70 -9.20 -12.13
CA ARG A 98 5.74 -10.65 -12.33
C ARG A 98 4.65 -11.33 -11.55
N ARG A 99 3.81 -12.08 -12.26
CA ARG A 99 2.70 -12.85 -11.67
C ARG A 99 3.21 -13.81 -10.59
N GLU A 100 4.34 -14.45 -10.83
CA GLU A 100 4.93 -15.45 -9.94
C GLU A 100 5.26 -14.83 -8.59
N LEU A 101 5.78 -13.60 -8.57
CA LEU A 101 6.08 -12.89 -7.34
C LEU A 101 4.80 -12.50 -6.58
N LEU A 102 3.81 -11.94 -7.28
CA LEU A 102 2.52 -11.62 -6.66
C LEU A 102 1.84 -12.84 -6.03
N LEU A 103 1.88 -13.99 -6.71
CA LEU A 103 1.33 -15.23 -6.19
C LEU A 103 2.15 -15.79 -5.03
N ALA A 104 3.49 -15.78 -5.14
CA ALA A 104 4.40 -16.21 -4.07
C ALA A 104 4.22 -15.39 -2.79
N CYS A 105 3.90 -14.10 -2.92
CA CYS A 105 3.61 -13.24 -1.77
C CYS A 105 2.29 -13.59 -1.07
N GLY A 106 1.41 -14.39 -1.67
CA GLY A 106 0.08 -14.68 -1.12
C GLY A 106 -0.97 -13.60 -1.40
N VAL A 107 -0.82 -12.82 -2.49
CA VAL A 107 -1.76 -11.73 -2.81
C VAL A 107 -3.21 -12.21 -2.93
N ALA A 108 -3.44 -13.47 -3.32
CA ALA A 108 -4.79 -14.04 -3.34
C ALA A 108 -5.44 -14.10 -1.94
N GLN A 109 -4.66 -14.33 -0.89
CA GLN A 109 -5.10 -14.41 0.50
C GLN A 109 -5.06 -13.04 1.22
N ALA A 110 -4.56 -12.00 0.56
CA ALA A 110 -4.47 -10.67 1.11
C ALA A 110 -5.84 -10.08 1.47
N ARG A 111 -5.85 -9.21 2.49
CA ARG A 111 -7.02 -8.43 2.89
C ARG A 111 -7.34 -7.34 1.88
N ALA A 112 -6.31 -6.68 1.37
CA ALA A 112 -6.40 -5.62 0.36
C ALA A 112 -5.03 -5.43 -0.28
N LEU A 113 -5.03 -4.82 -1.46
CA LEU A 113 -3.83 -4.43 -2.19
C LEU A 113 -3.79 -2.92 -2.36
N VAL A 114 -2.64 -2.32 -2.05
CA VAL A 114 -2.34 -0.91 -2.32
C VAL A 114 -1.20 -0.82 -3.33
N VAL A 115 -1.39 -0.11 -4.43
CA VAL A 115 -0.39 0.05 -5.49
C VAL A 115 0.06 1.51 -5.55
N THR A 116 1.33 1.80 -5.25
CA THR A 116 1.85 3.18 -5.22
C THR A 116 3.07 3.42 -6.13
N VAL A 117 3.36 2.46 -7.02
CA VAL A 117 4.48 2.56 -7.96
C VAL A 117 4.34 3.78 -8.88
N PRO A 118 5.43 4.52 -9.15
CA PRO A 118 5.37 5.77 -9.93
C PRO A 118 5.22 5.56 -11.44
N ASN A 119 5.52 4.36 -11.94
CA ASN A 119 5.39 4.00 -13.35
C ASN A 119 3.94 3.59 -13.66
N PRO A 120 3.21 4.31 -14.53
CA PRO A 120 1.80 4.03 -14.84
C PRO A 120 1.58 2.66 -15.46
N GLY A 121 2.42 2.27 -16.42
CA GLY A 121 2.31 0.96 -17.07
C GLY A 121 2.51 -0.19 -16.09
N ALA A 122 3.47 -0.06 -15.17
CA ALA A 122 3.67 -1.05 -14.12
C ALA A 122 2.47 -1.11 -13.16
N ALA A 123 1.92 0.04 -12.75
CA ALA A 123 0.74 0.10 -11.89
C ALA A 123 -0.47 -0.59 -12.53
N GLU A 124 -0.74 -0.29 -13.81
CA GLU A 124 -1.82 -0.90 -14.59
C GLU A 124 -1.64 -2.41 -14.71
N GLU A 125 -0.41 -2.89 -14.97
CA GLU A 125 -0.07 -4.32 -15.02
C GLU A 125 -0.33 -5.01 -13.68
N ILE A 126 0.19 -4.45 -12.59
CA ILE A 126 0.03 -4.98 -11.23
C ILE A 126 -1.44 -5.09 -10.86
N VAL A 127 -2.23 -4.04 -11.13
CA VAL A 127 -3.67 -4.02 -10.87
C VAL A 127 -4.37 -5.11 -11.67
N ARG A 128 -4.04 -5.27 -12.95
CA ARG A 128 -4.64 -6.30 -13.81
C ARG A 128 -4.32 -7.71 -13.31
N LEU A 129 -3.05 -8.00 -13.02
CA LEU A 129 -2.63 -9.29 -12.49
C LEU A 129 -3.28 -9.62 -11.15
N ALA A 130 -3.34 -8.66 -10.23
CA ALA A 130 -4.01 -8.81 -8.94
C ALA A 130 -5.52 -9.03 -9.10
N HIS A 131 -6.15 -8.30 -10.03
CA HIS A 131 -7.56 -8.46 -10.34
C HIS A 131 -7.88 -9.86 -10.90
N GLU A 132 -7.07 -10.35 -11.83
CA GLU A 132 -7.19 -11.69 -12.41
C GLU A 132 -6.95 -12.79 -11.38
N ALA A 133 -5.98 -12.59 -10.47
CA ALA A 133 -5.73 -13.55 -9.39
C ALA A 133 -6.90 -13.61 -8.40
N ARG A 134 -7.50 -12.46 -8.07
CA ARG A 134 -8.65 -12.39 -7.17
C ARG A 134 -9.57 -11.21 -7.46
N ALA A 135 -10.68 -11.51 -8.13
CA ALA A 135 -11.61 -10.49 -8.57
C ALA A 135 -12.34 -9.74 -7.45
N ASP A 136 -12.54 -10.35 -6.27
CA ASP A 136 -13.24 -9.73 -5.14
C ASP A 136 -12.33 -8.91 -4.20
N MET A 137 -11.00 -8.95 -4.40
CA MET A 137 -10.04 -8.23 -3.56
C MET A 137 -10.18 -6.71 -3.74
N THR A 138 -10.10 -5.97 -2.63
CA THR A 138 -10.02 -4.50 -2.68
C THR A 138 -8.64 -4.08 -3.17
N ILE A 139 -8.60 -3.34 -4.27
CA ILE A 139 -7.36 -2.82 -4.89
C ILE A 139 -7.47 -1.29 -4.93
N VAL A 140 -6.61 -0.60 -4.20
CA VAL A 140 -6.51 0.87 -4.21
C VAL A 140 -5.21 1.26 -4.89
N ALA A 141 -5.29 2.01 -5.99
CA ALA A 141 -4.12 2.38 -6.77
C ALA A 141 -3.91 3.90 -6.75
N ARG A 142 -2.66 4.32 -6.56
CA ARG A 142 -2.22 5.68 -6.87
C ARG A 142 -2.23 5.86 -8.39
N ALA A 143 -2.93 6.89 -8.84
CA ALA A 143 -2.87 7.35 -10.21
C ALA A 143 -2.02 8.61 -10.30
N ARG A 144 -1.36 8.80 -11.44
CA ARG A 144 -0.53 9.98 -11.73
C ARG A 144 -1.40 11.19 -12.05
N ASP A 145 -2.49 10.93 -12.75
CA ASP A 145 -3.42 11.93 -13.25
C ASP A 145 -4.79 11.27 -13.49
N ALA A 146 -5.76 12.09 -13.90
CA ALA A 146 -7.11 11.65 -14.23
C ALA A 146 -7.14 10.54 -15.29
N GLY A 147 -6.36 10.69 -16.38
CA GLY A 147 -6.34 9.70 -17.47
C GLY A 147 -5.80 8.34 -17.01
N HIS A 148 -4.74 8.35 -16.20
CA HIS A 148 -4.21 7.15 -15.57
C HIS A 148 -5.22 6.51 -14.62
N ALA A 149 -5.98 7.29 -13.85
CA ALA A 149 -7.01 6.76 -12.96
C ALA A 149 -8.09 5.99 -13.73
N THR A 150 -8.55 6.52 -14.87
CA THR A 150 -9.51 5.81 -15.74
C THR A 150 -8.95 4.46 -16.21
N ARG A 151 -7.71 4.41 -16.68
CA ARG A 151 -7.08 3.15 -17.11
C ARG A 151 -6.92 2.16 -15.95
N LEU A 152 -6.61 2.63 -14.74
CA LEU A 152 -6.53 1.77 -13.55
C LEU A 152 -7.90 1.17 -13.19
N TYR A 153 -8.99 1.94 -13.29
CA TYR A 153 -10.32 1.39 -13.12
C TYR A 153 -10.67 0.35 -14.19
N GLU A 154 -10.28 0.58 -15.45
CA GLU A 154 -10.47 -0.39 -16.55
C GLU A 154 -9.69 -1.68 -16.30
N ALA A 155 -8.47 -1.57 -15.76
CA ALA A 155 -7.62 -2.69 -15.34
C ALA A 155 -8.19 -3.46 -14.13
N GLY A 156 -9.19 -2.91 -13.44
CA GLY A 156 -9.88 -3.57 -12.33
C GLY A 156 -9.53 -3.07 -10.95
N ALA A 157 -8.98 -1.87 -10.81
CA ALA A 157 -8.86 -1.21 -9.51
C ALA A 157 -10.25 -1.04 -8.87
N SER A 158 -10.33 -1.19 -7.55
CA SER A 158 -11.54 -0.86 -6.79
C SER A 158 -11.68 0.66 -6.66
N ASP A 159 -10.55 1.34 -6.49
CA ASP A 159 -10.43 2.78 -6.38
C ASP A 159 -9.10 3.22 -6.96
N ALA A 160 -9.09 4.34 -7.68
CA ALA A 160 -7.89 4.92 -8.26
C ALA A 160 -7.81 6.39 -7.84
N ILE A 161 -6.74 6.76 -7.15
CA ILE A 161 -6.57 8.06 -6.50
C ILE A 161 -5.58 8.90 -7.30
N PRO A 162 -6.03 9.90 -8.09
CA PRO A 162 -5.15 10.77 -8.85
C PRO A 162 -4.42 11.74 -7.93
N GLU A 163 -3.09 11.66 -7.89
CA GLU A 163 -2.25 12.47 -7.00
C GLU A 163 -2.40 13.98 -7.25
N THR A 164 -2.57 14.38 -8.50
CA THR A 164 -2.74 15.79 -8.88
C THR A 164 -4.09 16.35 -8.44
N ILE A 165 -5.15 15.53 -8.48
CA ILE A 165 -6.49 15.95 -8.03
C ILE A 165 -6.50 16.06 -6.51
N GLU A 166 -6.01 15.05 -5.77
CA GLU A 166 -6.01 15.11 -4.31
C GLU A 166 -5.12 16.23 -3.76
N ALA A 167 -3.96 16.49 -4.38
CA ALA A 167 -3.13 17.63 -4.01
C ALA A 167 -3.86 18.97 -4.26
N SER A 168 -4.60 19.08 -5.36
CA SER A 168 -5.37 20.29 -5.68
C SER A 168 -6.54 20.49 -4.71
N LEU A 169 -7.23 19.42 -4.34
CA LEU A 169 -8.29 19.44 -3.33
C LEU A 169 -7.74 19.87 -1.96
N GLN A 170 -6.56 19.36 -1.57
CA GLN A 170 -5.91 19.77 -0.32
C GLN A 170 -5.54 21.26 -0.31
N LEU A 171 -5.04 21.79 -1.44
CA LEU A 171 -4.75 23.22 -1.59
C LEU A 171 -6.03 24.06 -1.47
N ALA A 172 -7.10 23.64 -2.14
CA ALA A 172 -8.40 24.31 -2.08
C ALA A 172 -8.97 24.31 -0.66
N GLU A 173 -8.92 23.17 0.04
CA GLU A 173 -9.33 23.05 1.43
C GLU A 173 -8.58 24.06 2.32
N THR A 174 -7.25 24.08 2.20
CA THR A 174 -6.38 24.95 3.00
C THR A 174 -6.73 26.43 2.78
N VAL A 175 -6.82 26.86 1.51
CA VAL A 175 -7.14 28.25 1.18
C VAL A 175 -8.54 28.64 1.67
N LEU A 176 -9.54 27.77 1.50
CA LEU A 176 -10.92 28.05 1.93
C LEU A 176 -11.00 28.22 3.45
N VAL A 177 -10.32 27.35 4.21
CA VAL A 177 -10.25 27.46 5.66
C VAL A 177 -9.54 28.75 6.08
N ASP A 178 -8.38 29.05 5.48
CA ASP A 178 -7.55 30.20 5.87
C ASP A 178 -8.20 31.55 5.59
N ILE A 179 -9.04 31.65 4.55
CA ILE A 179 -9.81 32.88 4.25
C ILE A 179 -11.12 32.97 5.04
N GLY A 180 -11.37 32.05 5.97
CA GLY A 180 -12.47 32.12 6.93
C GLY A 180 -13.76 31.43 6.51
N VAL A 181 -13.74 30.54 5.50
CA VAL A 181 -14.93 29.72 5.19
C VAL A 181 -15.12 28.68 6.32
N PRO A 182 -16.35 28.50 6.85
CA PRO A 182 -16.56 27.57 7.96
C PRO A 182 -16.17 26.14 7.58
N MET A 183 -15.37 25.50 8.44
CA MET A 183 -14.77 24.18 8.20
C MET A 183 -15.78 23.11 7.78
N GLY A 184 -16.97 23.08 8.38
CA GLY A 184 -18.02 22.12 8.01
C GLY A 184 -18.44 22.23 6.54
N PHE A 185 -18.52 23.46 5.99
CA PHE A 185 -18.84 23.67 4.57
C PHE A 185 -17.67 23.27 3.67
N VAL A 186 -16.43 23.57 4.07
CA VAL A 186 -15.24 23.18 3.30
C VAL A 186 -15.13 21.66 3.22
N ILE A 187 -15.26 20.96 4.34
CA ILE A 187 -15.24 19.49 4.38
C ILE A 187 -16.32 18.91 3.46
N ALA A 188 -17.54 19.47 3.50
CA ALA A 188 -18.63 19.00 2.65
C ALA A 188 -18.33 19.21 1.16
N SER A 189 -17.90 20.42 0.77
CA SER A 189 -17.64 20.75 -0.64
C SER A 189 -16.44 20.00 -1.23
N ILE A 190 -15.39 19.77 -0.45
CA ILE A 190 -14.23 18.96 -0.87
C ILE A 190 -14.63 17.50 -1.06
N HIS A 191 -15.43 16.93 -0.16
CA HIS A 191 -15.94 15.58 -0.32
C HIS A 191 -16.85 15.44 -1.55
N GLU A 192 -17.78 16.38 -1.73
CA GLU A 192 -18.65 16.40 -2.92
C GLU A 192 -17.82 16.46 -4.21
N LYS A 193 -16.81 17.34 -4.26
CA LYS A 193 -15.96 17.47 -5.45
C LYS A 193 -15.12 16.23 -5.69
N ARG A 194 -14.61 15.59 -4.63
CA ARG A 194 -13.89 14.31 -4.73
C ARG A 194 -14.78 13.22 -5.31
N ASP A 195 -16.03 13.12 -4.86
CA ASP A 195 -16.97 12.12 -5.36
C ASP A 195 -17.37 12.40 -6.82
N GLU A 196 -17.53 13.67 -7.23
CA GLU A 196 -17.75 14.06 -8.62
C GLU A 196 -16.61 13.56 -9.52
N TYR A 197 -15.35 13.81 -9.15
CA TYR A 197 -14.19 13.30 -9.89
C TYR A 197 -14.17 11.78 -9.92
N ARG A 198 -14.44 11.11 -8.78
CA ARG A 198 -14.47 9.65 -8.74
C ARG A 198 -15.50 9.08 -9.74
N GLU A 199 -16.70 9.63 -9.80
CA GLU A 199 -17.74 9.17 -10.72
C GLU A 199 -17.42 9.48 -12.19
N LEU A 200 -16.80 10.63 -12.47
CA LEU A 200 -16.35 10.99 -13.83
C LEU A 200 -15.25 10.06 -14.36
N LEU A 201 -14.35 9.61 -13.48
CA LEU A 201 -13.19 8.81 -13.84
C LEU A 201 -13.50 7.32 -13.94
N LYS A 202 -14.59 6.85 -13.32
CA LYS A 202 -15.03 5.46 -13.42
C LYS A 202 -15.42 5.13 -14.88
N PRO A 203 -15.03 3.95 -15.39
CA PRO A 203 -15.26 3.58 -16.77
C PRO A 203 -16.76 3.46 -17.05
N LYS A 204 -17.19 4.08 -18.15
CA LYS A 204 -18.59 4.07 -18.60
C LYS A 204 -19.01 2.77 -19.30
N SER A 205 -18.08 1.82 -19.50
CA SER A 205 -18.41 0.56 -20.17
C SER A 205 -19.29 -0.31 -19.29
N GLU A 206 -20.36 -0.85 -19.87
CA GLU A 206 -21.36 -1.70 -19.18
C GLU A 206 -20.69 -2.87 -18.44
N ALA A 207 -19.69 -3.50 -19.07
CA ALA A 207 -18.93 -4.60 -18.49
C ALA A 207 -18.10 -4.17 -17.25
N ALA A 208 -17.46 -3.00 -17.28
CA ALA A 208 -16.73 -2.48 -16.12
C ALA A 208 -17.67 -2.06 -15.01
N ARG A 209 -18.82 -1.46 -15.35
CA ARG A 209 -19.90 -1.11 -14.40
C ARG A 209 -20.44 -2.35 -13.71
N GLN A 210 -20.74 -3.42 -14.44
CA GLN A 210 -21.21 -4.69 -13.89
C GLN A 210 -20.18 -5.32 -12.94
N ARG A 211 -18.89 -5.31 -13.31
CA ARG A 211 -17.79 -5.76 -12.42
C ARG A 211 -17.73 -4.94 -11.12
N HIS A 212 -17.86 -3.62 -11.21
CA HIS A 212 -17.81 -2.73 -10.03
C HIS A 212 -19.04 -2.91 -9.11
N VAL A 213 -20.24 -3.03 -9.67
CA VAL A 213 -21.48 -3.23 -8.90
C VAL A 213 -21.47 -4.59 -8.20
N ALA A 214 -21.07 -5.67 -8.88
CA ALA A 214 -20.95 -7.01 -8.28
C ALA A 214 -19.99 -7.02 -7.06
N ARG A 215 -18.94 -6.19 -7.11
CA ARG A 215 -18.00 -6.01 -6.00
C ARG A 215 -18.58 -5.20 -4.87
N ALA A 216 -19.25 -4.08 -5.13
CA ALA A 216 -19.89 -3.28 -4.08
C ALA A 216 -20.87 -4.14 -3.25
N ALA A 217 -21.66 -4.99 -3.91
CA ALA A 217 -22.55 -5.94 -3.26
C ALA A 217 -21.79 -7.00 -2.44
N THR A 218 -20.70 -7.55 -2.97
CA THR A 218 -19.87 -8.54 -2.26
C THR A 218 -19.16 -7.93 -1.05
N ARG A 219 -18.66 -6.70 -1.17
CA ARG A 219 -18.03 -5.93 -0.09
C ARG A 219 -19.01 -5.65 1.04
N GLY A 220 -20.25 -5.26 0.71
CA GLY A 220 -21.31 -5.08 1.69
C GLY A 220 -21.55 -6.34 2.53
N ARG A 221 -21.62 -7.52 1.86
CA ARG A 221 -21.77 -8.81 2.55
C ARG A 221 -20.58 -9.19 3.43
N ILE A 222 -19.34 -8.98 2.94
CA ILE A 222 -18.12 -9.29 3.71
C ILE A 222 -18.00 -8.37 4.93
N MET A 223 -18.23 -7.07 4.76
CA MET A 223 -18.21 -6.09 5.85
C MET A 223 -19.29 -6.38 6.90
N ALA A 224 -20.51 -6.71 6.47
CA ALA A 224 -21.58 -7.12 7.37
C ALA A 224 -21.20 -8.39 8.16
N ARG A 225 -20.64 -9.41 7.48
CA ARG A 225 -20.19 -10.65 8.12
C ARG A 225 -19.04 -10.43 9.10
N ARG A 226 -18.11 -9.50 8.81
CA ARG A 226 -17.02 -9.12 9.72
C ARG A 226 -17.52 -8.36 10.95
N ARG A 227 -18.45 -7.41 10.77
CA ARG A 227 -19.09 -6.70 11.90
C ARG A 227 -19.80 -7.68 12.84
N LEU A 228 -20.52 -8.66 12.29
CA LEU A 228 -21.18 -9.72 13.06
C LEU A 228 -20.19 -10.68 13.76
N GLY A 229 -19.03 -10.96 13.14
CA GLY A 229 -17.97 -11.76 13.74
C GLY A 229 -17.24 -11.06 14.89
N SER A 230 -16.93 -9.76 14.73
CA SER A 230 -16.33 -8.92 15.77
C SER A 230 -17.26 -8.82 16.99
N ALA A 231 -18.53 -8.47 16.77
CA ALA A 231 -19.52 -8.34 17.84
C ALA A 231 -19.73 -9.65 18.63
N ARG A 232 -19.55 -10.82 18.00
CA ARG A 232 -19.59 -12.12 18.68
C ARG A 232 -18.37 -12.40 19.54
N ASN A 233 -17.17 -11.99 19.10
CA ASN A 233 -15.96 -12.12 19.91
C ASN A 233 -15.99 -11.19 21.13
N ASP A 234 -16.49 -9.96 20.95
CA ASP A 234 -16.59 -8.97 22.02
C ASP A 234 -17.63 -9.38 23.08
N ALA A 235 -18.72 -10.05 22.67
CA ALA A 235 -19.72 -10.60 23.59
C ALA A 235 -19.26 -11.87 24.35
N GLY A 236 -18.28 -12.60 23.80
CA GLY A 236 -17.67 -13.78 24.44
C GLY A 236 -16.63 -13.42 25.50
N ALA A 237 -15.87 -12.34 25.28
CA ALA A 237 -14.83 -11.88 26.20
C ALA A 237 -15.38 -11.32 27.53
N THR A 238 -16.63 -10.84 27.56
CA THR A 238 -17.26 -10.28 28.77
C THR A 238 -17.87 -11.35 29.69
N ARG A 239 -17.86 -12.64 29.32
CA ARG A 239 -18.51 -13.71 30.11
C ARG A 239 -17.57 -14.60 30.93
N THR A 240 -16.27 -14.33 30.95
CA THR A 240 -15.30 -15.11 31.75
C THR A 240 -14.59 -14.23 32.78
N ASN A 241 -15.32 -13.73 33.78
CA ASN A 241 -14.81 -13.66 35.15
C ASN A 241 -15.92 -13.33 36.16
N PRO A 242 -16.42 -14.33 36.90
CA PRO A 242 -16.88 -14.07 38.25
C PRO A 242 -16.24 -15.09 39.17
N ASP A 243 -15.10 -14.76 39.77
CA ASP A 243 -14.70 -15.28 41.10
C ASP A 243 -13.37 -14.66 41.52
N ILE A 244 -13.39 -13.44 42.07
CA ILE A 244 -12.57 -13.06 43.22
C ILE A 244 -13.28 -11.94 43.98
N LYS A 245 -14.05 -12.28 45.02
CA LYS A 245 -14.26 -11.44 46.22
C LYS A 245 -15.02 -12.21 47.30
N GLY A 246 -14.36 -12.44 48.44
CA GLY A 246 -15.03 -12.76 49.70
C GLY A 246 -14.25 -13.75 50.55
N GLU A 247 -13.15 -13.32 51.18
CA GLU A 247 -12.59 -14.01 52.34
C GLU A 247 -12.36 -12.96 53.44
N GLU A 248 -13.37 -12.75 54.28
CA GLU A 248 -13.22 -12.25 55.65
C GLU A 248 -14.12 -13.09 56.60
N ASP A 249 -13.48 -13.52 57.69
CA ASP A 249 -13.96 -13.93 59.03
C ASP A 249 -14.67 -15.28 59.34
N GLY A 250 -13.87 -16.20 59.94
CA GLY A 250 -14.06 -16.90 61.24
C GLY A 250 -15.17 -17.96 61.40
N PRO A 251 -15.22 -18.76 62.50
CA PRO A 251 -14.32 -18.85 63.67
C PRO A 251 -13.80 -20.28 64.00
N GLY A 252 -12.79 -20.37 64.88
CA GLY A 252 -12.29 -21.61 65.49
C GLY A 252 -11.12 -21.37 66.43
#